data_AF-A0A7X7TD13-F1
#
_entry.id   AF-A0A7X7TD13-F1
#
_cell.length_a   1.000
_cell.length_b   1.000
_cell.length_c   1.000
_cell.angle_alpha   90.00
_cell.angle_beta   90.00
_cell.angle_gamma   90.00
#
_symmetry.space_group_name_H-M   'P 1'
#
loop_
_entity.id
_entity.type
_entity.pdbx_description
1 polymer ?
#
loop_
_entity_poly.entity_id
_entity_poly.type
_entity_poly.pdbx_seq_one_letter_code
_entity_poly.pdbx_strand_id
1 'polypeptide(L)'
;ESVGCSIDCDPVPFLPVSIANQLRRSSVEALLVVRENNRPKLSCRLSLADRTCPYPEKHLTYRDHCLNEKARAFFVRHGAETLEPAAESGLDLTGRLVMTTKYCLRQQLGLCAGPSQTQSAEPLFLIDDDGNQLRLEFRCGDCGMDIYLQIRNP
;
A
#
# COMPACT_ATOMS: atom_id res chain seq x y z
N GLU A 1 44.61 29.57 11.79
CA GLU A 1 45.34 28.88 10.71
C GLU A 1 44.74 27.48 10.57
N SER A 2 44.12 27.17 9.42
CA SER A 2 43.47 25.88 9.17
C SER A 2 44.41 24.98 8.38
N VAL A 3 44.87 23.89 8.99
CA VAL A 3 45.68 22.87 8.31
C VAL A 3 44.78 22.12 7.31
N GLY A 4 45.01 22.34 6.02
CA GLY A 4 44.34 21.59 4.96
C GLY A 4 44.92 20.19 4.85
N CYS A 5 44.05 19.17 4.86
CA CYS A 5 44.44 17.81 4.53
C CYS A 5 44.34 17.63 3.01
N SER A 6 45.44 17.24 2.37
CA SER A 6 45.45 16.81 0.97
C SER A 6 45.53 15.29 0.93
N ILE A 7 44.58 14.68 0.23
CA ILE A 7 44.52 13.23 0.03
C ILE A 7 45.05 12.99 -1.38
N ASP A 8 46.21 12.35 -1.46
CA ASP A 8 46.80 11.92 -2.72
C ASP A 8 46.15 10.60 -3.11
N CYS A 9 45.33 10.63 -4.17
CA CYS A 9 44.64 9.45 -4.69
C CYS A 9 45.25 9.08 -6.04
N ASP A 10 45.65 7.83 -6.20
CA ASP A 10 46.03 7.28 -7.50
C ASP A 10 44.88 7.43 -8.51
N PRO A 11 45.18 7.65 -9.81
CA PRO A 11 44.15 7.80 -10.83
C PRO A 11 43.27 6.55 -10.88
N VAL A 12 41.96 6.73 -10.71
CA VAL A 12 40.99 5.64 -10.75
C VAL A 12 41.06 4.96 -12.12
N PRO A 13 41.36 3.66 -12.20
CA PRO A 13 41.45 2.97 -13.48
C PRO A 13 40.09 2.96 -14.19
N PHE A 14 40.10 3.09 -15.52
CA PHE A 14 38.89 3.01 -16.32
C PHE A 14 38.22 1.64 -16.17
N LEU A 15 36.96 1.62 -15.74
CA LEU A 15 36.13 0.42 -15.63
C LEU A 15 34.98 0.48 -16.64
N PRO A 16 34.93 -0.44 -17.64
CA PRO A 16 33.82 -0.51 -18.57
C PRO A 16 32.48 -0.68 -17.86
N VAL A 17 31.45 0.04 -18.33
CA VAL A 17 30.09 0.01 -17.76
C VAL A 17 29.50 -1.41 -17.78
N SER A 18 29.83 -2.21 -18.80
CA SER A 18 29.42 -3.61 -18.89
C SER A 18 29.96 -4.47 -17.74
N ILE A 19 31.25 -4.29 -17.41
CA ILE A 19 31.93 -5.00 -16.31
C ILE A 19 31.38 -4.53 -14.97
N ALA A 20 31.22 -3.21 -14.78
CA ALA A 20 30.60 -2.66 -13.56
C ALA A 20 29.17 -3.23 -13.34
N ASN A 21 28.37 -3.29 -14.40
CA ASN A 21 27.02 -3.86 -14.35
C ASN A 21 27.01 -5.37 -14.09
N GLN A 22 28.01 -6.10 -14.61
CA GLN A 22 28.15 -7.52 -14.33
C GLN A 22 28.51 -7.75 -12.86
N LEU A 23 29.53 -7.05 -12.35
CA LEU A 23 29.92 -7.11 -10.94
C LEU A 23 28.74 -6.78 -10.03
N ARG A 24 28.00 -5.70 -10.31
CA ARG A 24 26.81 -5.34 -9.55
C ARG A 24 25.77 -6.47 -9.51
N ARG A 25 25.47 -7.08 -10.66
CA ARG A 25 24.51 -8.19 -10.75
C ARG A 25 24.97 -9.40 -9.96
N SER A 26 26.22 -9.82 -10.16
CA SER A 26 26.81 -10.98 -9.46
C SER A 26 26.89 -10.76 -7.95
N SER A 27 27.25 -9.55 -7.50
CA SER A 27 27.26 -9.21 -6.07
C SER A 27 25.87 -9.25 -5.46
N VAL A 28 24.85 -8.71 -6.15
CA VAL A 28 23.46 -8.76 -5.67
C VAL A 28 22.98 -10.21 -5.59
N GLU A 29 23.26 -11.04 -6.59
CA GLU A 29 22.91 -12.46 -6.59
C GLU A 29 23.55 -13.20 -5.41
N ALA A 30 24.85 -12.99 -5.17
CA ALA A 30 25.54 -13.57 -4.02
C ALA A 30 24.92 -13.12 -2.68
N LEU A 31 24.58 -11.83 -2.55
CA LEU A 31 23.92 -11.30 -1.36
C LEU A 31 22.53 -11.88 -1.15
N LEU A 32 21.77 -12.12 -2.23
CA LEU A 32 20.45 -12.76 -2.15
C LEU A 32 20.57 -14.21 -1.66
N VAL A 33 21.54 -14.96 -2.16
CA VAL A 33 21.82 -16.34 -1.69
C VAL A 33 22.18 -16.34 -0.20
N VAL A 34 23.09 -15.45 0.22
CA VAL A 34 23.46 -15.32 1.64
C VAL A 34 22.26 -14.94 2.49
N ARG A 35 21.43 -14.00 2.03
CA ARG A 35 20.21 -13.55 2.73
C ARG A 35 19.22 -14.69 2.90
N GLU A 36 18.99 -15.52 1.89
CA GLU A 36 18.06 -16.65 2.00
C GLU A 36 18.61 -17.75 2.92
N ASN A 37 19.91 -18.05 2.83
CA ASN A 37 20.56 -19.02 3.71
C ASN A 37 20.53 -18.59 5.18
N ASN A 38 20.66 -17.30 5.44
CA ASN A 38 20.60 -16.71 6.78
C ASN A 38 19.20 -16.24 7.17
N ARG A 39 18.18 -16.46 6.34
CA ARG A 39 16.82 -16.04 6.64
C ARG A 39 16.37 -16.76 7.92
N PRO A 40 16.01 -16.01 8.99
CA PRO A 40 15.58 -16.64 10.23
C PRO A 40 14.36 -17.50 9.94
N LYS A 41 14.50 -18.82 10.14
CA LYS A 41 13.39 -19.76 10.05
C LYS A 41 12.72 -19.75 11.41
N LEU A 42 11.50 -19.22 11.48
CA LEU A 42 10.68 -19.34 12.68
C LEU A 42 10.43 -20.83 12.94
N SER A 43 11.11 -21.37 13.97
CA SER A 43 10.97 -22.76 14.42
C SER A 43 9.77 -22.95 15.36
N CYS A 44 9.10 -21.85 15.72
CA CYS A 44 7.83 -21.92 16.41
C CYS A 44 6.81 -22.56 15.47
N ARG A 45 6.49 -23.84 15.72
CA ARG A 45 5.17 -24.34 15.36
C ARG A 45 4.19 -23.44 16.12
N LEU A 46 3.55 -22.52 15.40
CA LEU A 46 2.34 -21.87 15.89
C LEU A 46 1.50 -22.99 16.48
N SER A 47 1.35 -22.98 17.80
CA SER A 47 0.51 -23.99 18.43
C SER A 47 -0.85 -23.77 17.80
N LEU A 48 -1.36 -24.78 17.09
CA LEU A 48 -2.72 -24.73 16.53
C LEU A 48 -3.79 -24.67 17.65
N ALA A 49 -3.35 -24.46 18.90
CA ALA A 49 -4.10 -24.45 20.14
C ALA A 49 -4.50 -23.05 20.59
N ASP A 50 -3.95 -21.97 20.03
CA ASP A 50 -4.49 -20.61 20.25
C ASP A 50 -5.74 -20.35 19.37
N ARG A 51 -6.65 -21.33 19.36
CA ARG A 51 -8.00 -21.24 18.77
C ARG A 51 -8.90 -20.28 19.55
N THR A 52 -8.37 -19.65 20.60
CA THR A 52 -9.07 -18.81 21.55
C THR A 52 -8.80 -17.32 21.32
N CYS A 53 -7.85 -16.96 20.45
CA CYS A 53 -7.61 -15.54 20.19
C CYS A 53 -8.77 -14.99 19.36
N PRO A 54 -9.57 -14.05 19.88
CA PRO A 54 -10.63 -13.43 19.09
C PRO A 54 -10.01 -12.51 18.04
N TYR A 55 -10.59 -12.46 16.85
CA TYR A 55 -10.22 -11.46 15.85
C TYR A 55 -10.66 -10.08 16.37
N PRO A 56 -9.86 -9.00 16.16
CA PRO A 56 -10.19 -7.68 16.70
C PRO A 56 -11.55 -7.15 16.25
N GLU A 57 -11.90 -7.40 14.98
CA GLU A 57 -13.17 -6.98 14.39
C GLU A 57 -14.19 -8.13 14.40
N LYS A 58 -15.43 -7.86 14.83
CA LYS A 58 -16.47 -8.89 14.85
C LYS A 58 -17.20 -9.04 13.52
N HIS A 59 -17.27 -7.96 12.75
CA HIS A 59 -18.04 -7.90 11.52
C HIS A 59 -17.15 -7.44 10.39
N LEU A 60 -16.89 -8.35 9.47
CA LEU A 60 -16.04 -8.10 8.32
C LEU A 60 -16.91 -7.69 7.14
N THR A 61 -16.45 -6.65 6.47
CA THR A 61 -17.06 -6.04 5.29
C THR A 61 -16.25 -6.39 4.04
N TYR A 62 -16.66 -5.86 2.89
CA TYR A 62 -15.92 -6.00 1.63
C TYR A 62 -14.47 -5.50 1.68
N ARG A 63 -14.11 -4.69 2.68
CA ARG A 63 -12.78 -4.09 2.88
C ARG A 63 -11.78 -5.02 3.58
N ASP A 64 -12.25 -6.13 4.13
CA ASP A 64 -11.46 -7.04 4.96
C ASP A 64 -10.84 -8.20 4.16
N HIS A 65 -10.87 -8.13 2.83
CA HIS A 65 -10.22 -9.06 1.89
C HIS A 65 -10.53 -10.56 2.13
N CYS A 66 -11.72 -10.88 2.66
CA CYS A 66 -12.19 -12.25 2.83
C CYS A 66 -12.66 -12.86 1.49
N LEU A 67 -11.71 -13.20 0.62
CA LEU A 67 -11.99 -13.61 -0.77
C LEU A 67 -12.28 -15.11 -0.93
N ASN A 68 -11.64 -15.97 -0.12
CA ASN A 68 -11.71 -17.42 -0.28
C ASN A 68 -12.24 -18.14 0.97
N GLU A 69 -12.63 -19.41 0.80
CA GLU A 69 -13.20 -20.22 1.88
C GLU A 69 -12.25 -20.43 3.05
N LYS A 70 -10.93 -20.50 2.80
CA LYS A 70 -9.92 -20.67 3.85
C LYS A 70 -9.84 -19.42 4.73
N ALA A 71 -9.93 -18.23 4.14
CA ALA A 71 -10.00 -16.96 4.86
C ALA A 71 -11.28 -16.87 5.69
N ARG A 72 -12.43 -17.22 5.11
CA ARG A 72 -13.71 -17.25 5.85
C ARG A 72 -13.66 -18.20 7.04
N ALA A 73 -13.15 -19.42 6.84
CA ALA A 73 -12.98 -20.40 7.92
C ALA A 73 -12.02 -19.90 9.01
N PHE A 74 -10.99 -19.13 8.64
CA PHE A 74 -10.10 -18.49 9.59
C PHE A 74 -10.85 -17.46 10.44
N PHE A 75 -11.60 -16.53 9.84
CA PHE A 75 -12.31 -15.48 10.57
C PHE A 75 -13.41 -16.03 11.48
N VAL A 76 -14.22 -16.97 10.99
CA VAL A 76 -15.26 -17.65 11.77
C VAL A 76 -14.66 -18.38 12.97
N ARG A 77 -13.51 -19.05 12.79
CA ARG A 77 -12.80 -19.71 13.89
C ARG A 77 -12.35 -18.74 14.98
N HIS A 78 -12.12 -17.47 14.65
CA HIS A 78 -11.70 -16.43 15.60
C HIS A 78 -12.88 -15.51 16.01
N GLY A 79 -14.12 -15.95 15.82
CA GLY A 79 -15.32 -15.25 16.29
C GLY A 79 -15.75 -14.04 15.46
N ALA A 80 -15.23 -13.90 14.24
CA ALA A 80 -15.65 -12.87 13.30
C ALA A 80 -16.65 -13.42 12.28
N GLU A 81 -17.65 -12.61 11.94
CA GLU A 81 -18.66 -12.89 10.93
C GLU A 81 -18.37 -12.09 9.67
N THR A 82 -18.38 -12.76 8.51
CA THR A 82 -18.24 -12.09 7.20
C THR A 82 -19.63 -11.67 6.71
N LEU A 83 -19.90 -10.36 6.70
CA LEU A 83 -21.18 -9.81 6.26
C LEU A 83 -21.26 -9.66 4.74
N GLU A 84 -20.13 -9.35 4.10
CA GLU A 84 -20.04 -9.08 2.68
C GLU A 84 -18.84 -9.80 2.05
N PRO A 85 -18.93 -10.20 0.77
CA PRO A 85 -17.79 -10.76 0.08
C PRO A 85 -16.74 -9.67 -0.15
N ALA A 86 -15.46 -10.06 -0.26
CA ALA A 86 -14.37 -9.14 -0.55
C ALA A 86 -14.60 -8.35 -1.86
N ALA A 87 -14.05 -7.14 -1.95
CA ALA A 87 -14.14 -6.30 -3.15
C ALA A 87 -13.73 -7.04 -4.44
N GLU A 88 -12.69 -7.88 -4.37
CA GLU A 88 -12.13 -8.62 -5.51
C GLU A 88 -13.00 -9.81 -5.97
N SER A 89 -14.09 -10.10 -5.26
CA SER A 89 -15.04 -11.17 -5.64
C SER A 89 -15.90 -10.83 -6.85
N GLY A 90 -15.81 -9.60 -7.36
CA GLY A 90 -16.72 -9.08 -8.39
C GLY A 90 -17.97 -8.43 -7.83
N LEU A 91 -18.00 -8.14 -6.52
CA LEU A 91 -19.03 -7.34 -5.86
C LEU A 91 -19.23 -6.01 -6.59
N ASP A 92 -20.48 -5.56 -6.72
CA ASP A 92 -20.75 -4.22 -7.23
C ASP A 92 -20.34 -3.16 -6.19
N LEU A 93 -19.31 -2.39 -6.54
CA LEU A 93 -18.76 -1.32 -5.71
C LEU A 93 -19.35 0.05 -6.05
N THR A 94 -20.36 0.13 -6.90
CA THR A 94 -21.01 1.39 -7.24
C THR A 94 -21.56 2.07 -5.98
N GLY A 95 -21.20 3.35 -5.78
CA GLY A 95 -21.47 4.14 -4.59
C GLY A 95 -20.58 3.86 -3.38
N ARG A 96 -19.64 2.90 -3.46
CA ARG A 96 -18.81 2.46 -2.33
C ARG A 96 -17.41 3.07 -2.38
N LEU A 97 -16.77 3.11 -1.21
CA LEU A 97 -15.40 3.59 -1.07
C LEU A 97 -14.43 2.53 -1.62
N VAL A 98 -13.61 2.92 -2.58
CA VAL A 98 -12.62 2.04 -3.21
C VAL A 98 -11.19 2.34 -2.77
N MET A 99 -10.92 3.57 -2.32
CA MET A 99 -9.58 3.95 -1.86
C MET A 99 -9.63 5.09 -0.86
N THR A 100 -8.79 5.00 0.16
CA THR A 100 -8.49 6.10 1.08
C THR A 100 -7.02 6.47 0.93
N THR A 101 -6.72 7.75 0.75
CA THR A 101 -5.33 8.22 0.61
C THR A 101 -5.08 9.49 1.41
N LYS A 102 -3.84 9.64 1.86
CA LYS A 102 -3.32 10.85 2.52
C LYS A 102 -2.98 11.95 1.52
N TYR A 103 -2.80 11.58 0.26
CA TYR A 103 -2.53 12.54 -0.79
C TYR A 103 -3.80 13.35 -1.11
N CYS A 104 -3.67 14.66 -1.27
CA CYS A 104 -4.79 15.57 -1.47
C CYS A 104 -4.67 16.33 -2.80
N LEU A 105 -5.51 15.99 -3.77
CA LEU A 105 -5.52 16.65 -5.08
C LEU A 105 -5.84 18.14 -4.99
N ARG A 106 -6.72 18.57 -4.07
CA ARG A 106 -6.96 20.01 -3.85
C ARG A 106 -5.69 20.74 -3.42
N GLN A 107 -4.86 20.12 -2.59
CA GLN A 107 -3.59 20.70 -2.20
C GLN A 107 -2.63 20.77 -3.40
N GLN A 108 -2.50 19.69 -4.18
CA GLN A 108 -1.63 19.70 -5.35
C GLN A 108 -2.05 20.73 -6.40
N LEU A 109 -3.36 20.90 -6.61
CA LEU A 109 -3.91 21.83 -7.60
C LEU A 109 -3.98 23.29 -7.08
N GLY A 110 -3.53 23.56 -5.85
CA GLY A 110 -3.64 24.89 -5.25
C GLY A 110 -5.08 25.34 -4.90
N LEU A 111 -6.03 24.40 -4.86
CA LEU A 111 -7.46 24.61 -4.56
C LEU A 111 -7.80 24.44 -3.07
N CYS A 112 -6.78 24.28 -2.22
CA CYS A 112 -6.95 24.12 -0.78
C CYS A 112 -6.95 25.49 -0.11
N ALA A 113 -8.08 25.89 0.47
CA ALA A 113 -8.22 27.15 1.22
C ALA A 113 -7.62 27.10 2.64
N GLY A 114 -6.91 26.01 2.98
CA GLY A 114 -6.34 25.78 4.30
C GLY A 114 -7.33 25.17 5.30
N PRO A 115 -6.84 24.79 6.50
CA PRO A 115 -7.63 24.06 7.50
C PRO A 115 -8.75 24.88 8.15
N SER A 116 -8.71 26.22 8.03
CA SER A 116 -9.68 27.14 8.65
C SER A 116 -10.81 27.58 7.73
N GLN A 117 -10.74 27.26 6.43
CA GLN A 117 -11.78 27.62 5.46
C GLN A 117 -12.44 26.38 4.88
N THR A 118 -13.66 26.10 5.35
CA THR A 118 -14.55 25.11 4.74
C THR A 118 -15.17 25.71 3.48
N GLN A 119 -14.38 25.94 2.45
CA GLN A 119 -14.94 26.21 1.12
C GLN A 119 -15.40 24.87 0.53
N SER A 120 -16.71 24.76 0.34
CA SER A 120 -17.36 23.72 -0.46
C SER A 120 -16.92 23.92 -1.91
N ALA A 121 -15.77 23.33 -2.26
CA ALA A 121 -15.39 23.20 -3.66
C ALA A 121 -16.32 22.17 -4.32
N GLU A 122 -16.60 22.37 -5.61
CA GLU A 122 -17.33 21.39 -6.40
C GLU A 122 -16.66 20.01 -6.31
N PRO A 123 -17.45 18.92 -6.27
CA PRO A 123 -16.90 17.57 -6.18
C PRO A 123 -15.98 17.31 -7.37
N LEU A 124 -14.75 16.90 -7.08
CA LEU A 124 -13.81 16.48 -8.11
C LEU A 124 -14.06 15.02 -8.47
N PHE A 125 -13.87 14.71 -9.75
CA PHE A 125 -14.00 13.37 -10.29
C PHE A 125 -12.71 12.96 -10.99
N LEU A 126 -12.36 11.69 -10.85
CA LEU A 126 -11.35 11.03 -11.67
C LEU A 126 -12.06 10.10 -12.65
N ILE A 127 -11.42 9.87 -13.79
CA ILE A 127 -11.81 8.85 -14.75
C ILE A 127 -10.60 7.92 -14.85
N ASP A 128 -10.80 6.63 -14.60
CA ASP A 128 -9.75 5.63 -14.76
C ASP A 128 -9.61 5.19 -16.23
N ASP A 129 -8.62 4.33 -16.51
CA ASP A 129 -8.34 3.86 -17.86
C ASP A 129 -9.49 3.01 -18.45
N ASP A 130 -10.31 2.40 -17.59
CA ASP A 130 -11.49 1.62 -17.98
C ASP A 130 -12.74 2.51 -18.19
N GLY A 131 -12.62 3.82 -17.94
CA GLY A 131 -13.69 4.81 -18.10
C GLY A 131 -14.64 4.90 -16.90
N ASN A 132 -14.31 4.29 -15.76
CA ASN A 132 -15.12 4.42 -14.55
C ASN A 132 -14.97 5.82 -13.97
N GLN A 133 -16.09 6.39 -13.50
CA GLN A 133 -16.11 7.68 -12.83
C GLN A 133 -15.94 7.49 -11.32
N LEU A 134 -14.90 8.09 -10.76
CA LEU A 134 -14.56 8.04 -9.35
C LEU A 134 -14.80 9.42 -8.71
N ARG A 135 -15.68 9.49 -7.71
CA ARG A 135 -15.96 10.72 -6.95
C ARG A 135 -14.98 10.87 -5.80
N LEU A 136 -14.45 12.08 -5.64
CA LEU A 136 -13.53 12.43 -4.56
C LEU A 136 -14.26 13.14 -3.41
N GLU A 137 -14.07 12.64 -2.20
CA GLU A 137 -14.43 13.32 -0.95
C GLU A 137 -13.16 13.75 -0.21
N PHE A 138 -13.05 15.04 0.09
CA PHE A 138 -11.86 15.59 0.75
C PHE A 138 -12.05 15.66 2.26
N ARG A 139 -11.06 15.13 2.99
CA ARG A 139 -11.01 15.20 4.45
C ARG A 139 -10.09 16.33 4.89
N CYS A 140 -10.66 17.51 5.05
CA CYS A 140 -9.96 18.67 5.62
C CYS A 140 -9.70 18.42 7.12
N GLY A 141 -8.48 18.70 7.59
CA GLY A 141 -8.02 18.33 8.94
C GLY A 141 -6.87 17.33 8.88
N ASP A 142 -7.16 16.04 8.89
CA ASP A 142 -6.18 14.93 8.78
C ASP A 142 -5.45 14.85 7.43
N CYS A 143 -5.86 15.72 6.49
CA CYS A 143 -5.42 15.88 5.10
C CYS A 143 -5.42 14.57 4.29
N GLY A 144 -6.36 14.48 3.36
CA GLY A 144 -6.43 13.37 2.40
C GLY A 144 -7.73 13.36 1.64
N MET A 145 -7.96 12.28 0.89
CA MET A 145 -9.19 12.08 0.15
C MET A 145 -9.64 10.61 0.21
N ASP A 146 -10.96 10.47 0.15
CA ASP A 146 -11.68 9.23 0.04
C ASP A 146 -12.28 9.17 -1.37
N ILE A 147 -12.07 8.04 -2.05
CA ILE A 147 -12.39 7.85 -3.46
C ILE A 147 -13.52 6.83 -3.55
N TYR A 148 -14.64 7.24 -4.14
CA TYR A 148 -15.84 6.43 -4.29
C TYR A 148 -16.05 6.08 -5.76
N LEU A 149 -16.37 4.83 -6.06
CA LEU A 149 -16.81 4.47 -7.41
C LEU A 149 -18.22 5.02 -7.62
N GLN A 150 -18.43 5.92 -8.57
CA GLN A 150 -19.74 6.53 -8.83
C GLN A 150 -20.44 5.94 -10.04
N ILE A 151 -19.74 5.81 -11.16
CA ILE A 151 -20.26 5.17 -12.37
C ILE A 151 -19.28 4.10 -12.77
N ARG A 152 -19.79 2.88 -12.93
CA ARG A 152 -19.06 1.79 -13.53
C ARG A 152 -19.34 1.79 -15.04
N ASN A 153 -18.29 1.91 -15.83
CA ASN A 153 -18.40 1.71 -17.28
C ASN A 153 -18.48 0.19 -17.53
N PRO A 154 -19.51 -0.32 -18.21
CA PRO A 154 -19.72 -1.74 -18.42
C PRO A 154 -18.70 -2.39 -19.36
#